data_AF-A0A7D5SBW7-F1
#
_entry.id   AF-A0A7D5SBW7-F1
#
_cell.length_a   1.000
_cell.length_b   1.000
_cell.length_c   1.000
_cell.angle_alpha   90.00
_cell.angle_beta   90.00
_cell.angle_gamma   90.00
#
_symmetry.space_group_name_H-M   'P 1'
#
loop_
_entity.id
_entity.type
_entity.pdbx_description
1 polymer ?
#
loop_
_entity_poly.entity_id
_entity_poly.type
_entity_poly.pdbx_seq_one_letter_code
_entity_poly.pdbx_strand_id
1 'polypeptide(L)' 'MWIGGWICFSKYARGVPPFSYSWSGPSGYTASIASISNLVAGSYSITVVDGNNCTGSSVVDVQGSQLQ' A
#
# COMPACT_ATOMS: atom_id res chain seq x y z
N MET A 1 1.44 -35.30 -5.17
CA MET A 1 2.57 -36.23 -4.98
C MET A 1 3.28 -36.33 -6.32
N TRP A 2 4.44 -35.75 -6.65
CA TRP A 2 5.49 -34.93 -6.01
C TRP A 2 5.81 -33.77 -7.01
N ILE A 3 6.58 -32.70 -6.80
CA ILE A 3 7.86 -32.45 -6.10
C ILE A 3 8.04 -30.91 -5.99
N GLY A 4 8.57 -30.44 -4.86
CA GLY A 4 9.51 -29.30 -4.84
C GLY A 4 8.95 -27.87 -4.86
N GLY A 5 8.93 -27.25 -3.68
CA GLY A 5 8.89 -25.80 -3.53
C GLY A 5 7.48 -25.26 -3.45
N TRP A 6 7.03 -24.98 -2.23
CA TRP A 6 5.77 -24.28 -1.99
C TRP A 6 5.85 -22.91 -2.62
N ILE A 7 5.37 -22.84 -3.86
CA ILE A 7 5.08 -21.58 -4.52
C ILE A 7 4.10 -20.87 -3.59
N CYS A 8 4.49 -19.69 -3.11
CA CYS A 8 3.54 -18.76 -2.52
C CYS A 8 2.64 -18.24 -3.65
N PHE A 9 1.72 -19.09 -4.13
CA PHE A 9 0.63 -18.66 -4.99
C PHE A 9 -0.41 -17.98 -4.10
N SER A 10 -0.09 -16.77 -3.62
CA SER A 10 -1.12 -15.83 -3.19
C SER A 10 -1.04 -14.56 -4.04
N LYS A 11 -1.18 -14.73 -5.36
CA LYS A 11 -1.72 -13.65 -6.22
C LYS A 11 -3.08 -13.11 -5.70
N TYR A 12 -3.71 -13.81 -4.75
CA TYR A 12 -4.84 -13.34 -3.96
C TYR A 12 -4.48 -13.26 -2.46
N ALA A 13 -3.44 -12.53 -2.10
CA ALA A 13 -3.37 -11.97 -0.75
C ALA A 13 -4.44 -10.86 -0.65
N ARG A 14 -5.71 -11.27 -0.50
CA ARG A 14 -6.63 -10.51 0.33
C ARG A 14 -5.94 -10.50 1.68
N GLY A 15 -5.17 -9.46 1.98
CA GLY A 15 -4.29 -9.49 3.13
C GLY A 15 -5.08 -9.81 4.40
N VAL A 16 -4.40 -10.35 5.40
CA VAL A 16 -5.08 -10.79 6.61
C VAL A 16 -5.30 -9.58 7.51
N PRO A 17 -6.54 -9.21 7.87
CA PRO A 17 -6.75 -8.15 8.85
C PRO A 17 -6.21 -8.59 10.22
N PRO A 18 -5.69 -7.65 11.05
CA PRO A 18 -5.76 -6.21 10.89
C PRO A 18 -4.71 -5.64 9.91
N PHE A 19 -5.09 -4.58 9.19
CA PHE A 19 -4.18 -3.83 8.33
C PHE A 19 -3.71 -2.55 9.03
N SER A 20 -2.40 -2.30 8.98
CA SER A 20 -1.80 -1.04 9.39
C SER A 20 -1.37 -0.26 8.15
N TYR A 21 -1.90 0.95 8.00
CA TYR A 21 -1.53 1.85 6.91
C TYR A 21 -0.58 2.92 7.44
N SER A 22 0.42 3.28 6.64
CA SER A 22 1.34 4.37 6.91
C SER A 22 1.64 5.10 5.61
N TRP A 23 1.15 6.32 5.51
CA TRP A 23 1.42 7.22 4.40
C TRP A 23 2.52 8.20 4.79
N SER A 24 3.39 8.50 3.83
CA SER A 24 4.32 9.60 3.88
C SER A 24 4.26 10.36 2.55
N GLY A 25 4.31 11.69 2.61
CA GLY A 25 4.17 12.53 1.43
C GLY A 25 4.96 13.83 1.52
N PRO A 26 4.86 14.67 0.48
CA PRO A 26 5.49 15.98 0.46
C PRO A 26 4.95 16.86 1.61
N SER A 27 5.75 17.85 2.01
CA SER A 27 5.39 18.79 3.09
C SER A 27 5.15 18.13 4.46
N GLY A 28 5.75 16.95 4.69
CA GLY A 28 5.62 16.23 5.96
C GLY A 28 4.26 15.55 6.15
N TYR A 29 3.51 15.33 5.08
CA TYR A 29 2.22 14.63 5.14
C TYR A 29 2.40 13.22 5.70
N THR A 30 1.62 12.86 6.71
CA THR A 30 1.53 11.51 7.23
C THR A 30 0.08 11.15 7.53
N ALA A 31 -0.29 9.90 7.29
CA ALA A 31 -1.62 9.39 7.58
C ALA A 31 -1.59 7.89 7.85
N SER A 32 -2.56 7.39 8.63
CA SER A 32 -2.65 5.96 8.98
C SER A 32 -3.99 5.34 8.59
N ILE A 33 -4.61 5.88 7.54
CA ILE A 33 -5.91 5.46 7.02
C ILE A 33 -5.77 4.79 5.65
N ALA A 34 -6.74 3.97 5.27
CA ALA A 34 -6.70 3.23 4.01
C ALA A 34 -6.79 4.14 2.77
N SER A 35 -7.52 5.25 2.88
CA SER A 35 -7.75 6.19 1.78
C SER A 35 -7.53 7.62 2.24
N ILE A 36 -6.73 8.36 1.48
CA ILE A 36 -6.42 9.77 1.71
C ILE A 36 -6.99 10.59 0.55
N SER A 37 -7.51 11.79 0.83
CA SER A 37 -8.15 12.67 -0.16
C SER A 37 -7.70 14.12 0.02
N ASN A 38 -8.04 15.00 -0.94
CA ASN A 38 -7.63 16.40 -0.97
C ASN A 38 -6.09 16.59 -0.93
N LEU A 39 -5.37 15.71 -1.63
CA LEU A 39 -3.92 15.77 -1.71
C LEU A 39 -3.46 16.81 -2.73
N VAL A 40 -2.38 17.49 -2.40
CA VAL A 40 -1.68 18.35 -3.35
C VAL A 40 -0.87 17.51 -4.32
N ALA A 41 -0.45 18.09 -5.44
CA ALA A 41 0.40 17.38 -6.37
C ALA A 41 1.75 17.01 -5.71
N GLY A 42 2.17 15.76 -5.85
CA GLY A 42 3.45 15.25 -5.36
C GLY A 42 3.45 13.73 -5.12
N SER A 43 4.59 13.20 -4.69
CA SER A 43 4.81 11.76 -4.51
C SER A 43 4.40 11.30 -3.11
N TYR A 44 3.39 10.43 -3.02
CA TYR A 44 2.93 9.84 -1.77
C TYR A 44 3.34 8.38 -1.70
N SER A 45 4.07 8.00 -0.66
CA SER A 45 4.45 6.62 -0.38
C SER A 45 3.49 6.03 0.66
N ILE A 46 2.88 4.89 0.33
CA ILE A 46 2.09 4.08 1.26
C ILE A 46 2.87 2.83 1.63
N THR A 47 2.88 2.52 2.92
CA THR A 47 3.27 1.22 3.45
C THR A 47 2.07 0.60 4.14
N VAL A 48 1.76 -0.64 3.77
CA VAL A 48 0.67 -1.43 4.35
C VAL A 48 1.27 -2.69 4.97
N VAL A 49 0.96 -2.93 6.23
CA VAL A 49 1.33 -4.16 6.94
C VAL A 49 0.05 -4.94 7.21
N ASP A 50 0.02 -6.22 6.83
CA ASP A 50 -1.08 -7.11 7.17
C ASP A 50 -0.84 -7.83 8.52
N GLY A 51 -1.86 -8.55 9.00
CA GLY A 51 -1.83 -9.31 10.25
C GLY A 51 -0.89 -10.53 10.23
N ASN A 52 -0.39 -10.93 9.06
CA ASN A 52 0.68 -11.92 8.93
C ASN A 52 2.07 -11.27 8.89
N ASN A 53 2.14 -9.97 9.17
CA ASN A 53 3.35 -9.18 9.15
C ASN A 53 4.00 -9.09 7.75
N CYS A 54 3.21 -9.25 6.69
CA CYS A 54 3.61 -8.99 5.32
C CYS A 54 3.51 -7.50 5.03
N THR A 55 4.59 -6.92 4.51
CA THR A 55 4.70 -5.50 4.17
C THR A 55 4.57 -5.29 2.66
N GLY A 56 3.60 -4.49 2.24
CA GLY A 56 3.51 -3.93 0.90
C GLY A 56 3.86 -2.46 0.93
N SER A 57 4.65 -1.98 -0.03
CA SER A 57 4.86 -0.55 -0.24
C SER A 57 4.51 -0.16 -1.67
N SER A 58 3.99 1.04 -1.85
CA SER A 58 3.67 1.58 -3.16
C SER A 58 3.86 3.09 -3.13
N VAL A 59 4.30 3.64 -4.26
CA VAL A 59 4.44 5.08 -4.43
C VAL A 59 3.41 5.52 -5.45
N VAL A 60 2.68 6.58 -5.12
CA VAL A 60 1.62 7.16 -5.93
C VAL A 60 1.98 8.62 -6.16
N ASP A 61 2.25 8.97 -7.42
CA ASP A 61 2.46 10.35 -7.82
C ASP A 61 1.11 11.00 -8.11
N VAL A 62 0.69 11.88 -7.21
CA VAL A 62 -0.48 12.71 -7.41
C VAL A 62 -0.06 13.83 -8.36
N GLN A 63 -0.38 13.70 -9.64
CA GLN A 63 -0.26 14.81 -10.58
C GLN A 63 -1.53 15.67 -10.43
N GLY A 64 -1.36 17.00 -10.36
CA GLY A 64 -2.45 17.96 -10.21
C GLY A 64 -3.33 18.08 -11.45
N SER A 65 -3.94 16.99 -11.89
CA SER A 65 -5.09 16.96 -12.81
C SER A 65 -5.58 15.51 -12.91
N GLN A 66 -6.55 15.13 -12.08
CA GLN A 66 -7.45 14.04 -12.48
C GLN A 66 -8.44 14.64 -13.47
N LEU A 67 -8.00 14.83 -14.72
CA LEU A 67 -8.90 14.82 -15.87
C LEU A 67 -8.81 13.41 -16.45
N GLN A 68 -9.70 12.53 -15.99
CA GLN A 68 -10.08 11.34 -16.76
C GLN A 68 -11.58 11.40 -17.03
#